data_AF-A0A321LW70-F1
#
_entry.id   AF-A0A321LW70-F1
#
_cell.length_a   1.000
_cell.length_b   1.000
_cell.length_c   1.000
_cell.angle_alpha   90.00
_cell.angle_beta   90.00
_cell.angle_gamma   90.00
#
_symmetry.space_group_name_H-M   'P 1'
#
loop_
_entity.id
_entity.type
_entity.pdbx_description
1 polymer ?
#
loop_
_entity_poly.entity_id
_entity_poly.type
_entity_poly.pdbx_seq_one_letter_code
_entity_poly.pdbx_strand_id
1 'polypeptide(L)'
;MTVVLLCLSVSAQESLIRKDGEPLTDFCQRILPAGMEFAHPPLQVKIGPVSNNIVVLFRLTDNTNENFTGWVLVPDTSNAHSYTKYVLPPMFEAPDSFSIEIKAVFGAQLANQAGRDLVVLYEYHRNGRPQDSGHASYVYYWTGKDFQLRDKLWEKLAGLRTASAVRQKLRTLPQLK
;
A
#
# COMPACT_ATOMS: atom_id res chain seq x y z
N MET A 1 -4.40 -45.72 10.60
CA MET A 1 -3.99 -44.53 9.82
C MET A 1 -5.01 -43.43 10.10
N THR A 2 -4.65 -42.44 10.90
CA THR A 2 -5.55 -41.32 11.27
C THR A 2 -5.30 -40.18 10.29
N VAL A 3 -6.31 -39.84 9.49
CA VAL A 3 -6.27 -38.66 8.62
C VAL A 3 -6.60 -37.45 9.50
N VAL A 4 -5.60 -36.61 9.74
CA VAL A 4 -5.79 -35.29 10.38
C VAL A 4 -6.26 -34.33 9.30
N LEU A 5 -7.54 -33.99 9.34
CA LEU A 5 -8.13 -32.94 8.50
C LEU A 5 -7.71 -31.58 9.09
N LEU A 6 -6.70 -30.94 8.48
CA LEU A 6 -6.34 -29.56 8.79
C LEU A 6 -7.42 -28.65 8.19
N CYS A 7 -8.36 -28.19 9.02
CA CYS A 7 -9.27 -27.11 8.67
C CYS A 7 -8.45 -25.84 8.41
N LEU A 8 -8.37 -25.43 7.16
CA LEU A 8 -7.78 -24.16 6.74
C LEU A 8 -8.60 -23.02 7.33
N SER A 9 -7.96 -22.18 8.16
CA SER A 9 -8.55 -20.95 8.65
C SER A 9 -8.87 -20.02 7.46
N VAL A 10 -10.15 -19.90 7.12
CA VAL A 10 -10.63 -18.76 6.34
C VAL A 10 -10.46 -17.55 7.25
N SER A 11 -9.41 -16.76 7.01
CA SER A 11 -9.26 -15.46 7.65
C SER A 11 -10.43 -14.61 7.18
N ALA A 12 -11.44 -14.45 8.04
CA ALA A 12 -12.58 -13.61 7.77
C ALA A 12 -12.06 -12.21 7.45
N GLN A 13 -12.33 -11.76 6.23
CA GLN A 13 -12.04 -10.40 5.78
C GLN A 13 -12.79 -9.43 6.69
N GLU A 14 -12.07 -8.60 7.44
CA GLU A 14 -12.68 -7.66 8.38
C GLU A 14 -13.46 -6.58 7.60
N SER A 15 -14.76 -6.50 7.86
CA SER A 15 -15.65 -5.50 7.29
C SER A 15 -15.63 -4.26 8.17
N LEU A 16 -15.27 -3.12 7.58
CA LEU A 16 -15.21 -1.82 8.26
C LEU A 16 -16.30 -0.91 7.73
N ILE A 17 -17.00 -0.22 8.62
CA ILE A 17 -18.09 0.68 8.26
C ILE A 17 -17.66 2.13 8.53
N ARG A 18 -17.72 2.96 7.49
CA ARG A 18 -17.58 4.42 7.58
C ARG A 18 -18.95 5.02 7.87
N LYS A 19 -19.05 5.85 8.91
CA LYS A 19 -20.33 6.48 9.27
C LYS A 19 -20.72 7.53 8.22
N ASP A 20 -22.01 7.81 8.10
CA ASP A 20 -22.51 8.84 7.21
C ASP A 20 -21.93 10.21 7.57
N GLY A 21 -21.41 10.93 6.57
CA GLY A 21 -20.77 12.23 6.76
C GLY A 21 -19.41 12.19 7.49
N GLU A 22 -18.92 11.02 7.92
CA GLU A 22 -17.62 10.90 8.60
C GLU A 22 -16.49 11.29 7.64
N PRO A 23 -15.62 12.25 7.98
CA PRO A 23 -14.44 12.57 7.18
C PRO A 23 -13.54 11.36 6.97
N LEU A 24 -12.82 11.32 5.84
CA LEU A 24 -11.95 10.19 5.50
C LEU A 24 -10.88 9.96 6.58
N THR A 25 -10.23 11.03 7.02
CA THR A 25 -9.19 11.00 8.04
C THR A 25 -9.72 10.46 9.36
N ASP A 26 -10.89 10.92 9.81
CA ASP A 26 -11.51 10.49 11.06
C ASP A 26 -11.89 9.01 11.03
N PHE A 27 -12.45 8.55 9.91
CA PHE A 27 -12.72 7.13 9.69
C PHE A 27 -11.44 6.30 9.81
N CYS A 28 -10.37 6.71 9.12
CA CYS A 28 -9.09 6.00 9.12
C CYS A 28 -8.42 6.03 10.50
N GLN A 29 -8.55 7.14 11.24
CA GLN A 29 -7.96 7.30 12.57
C GLN A 29 -8.65 6.37 13.57
N ARG A 30 -9.97 6.24 13.45
CA ARG A 30 -10.80 5.38 14.32
C ARG A 30 -10.48 3.89 14.16
N ILE A 31 -10.12 3.44 12.96
CA ILE A 31 -9.78 2.03 12.69
C ILE A 31 -8.29 1.74 12.88
N LEU A 32 -7.47 2.76 13.11
CA LEU A 32 -6.04 2.59 13.25
C LEU A 32 -5.71 1.86 14.56
N PRO A 33 -4.73 0.94 14.59
CA PRO A 33 -4.33 0.30 15.84
C PRO A 33 -3.80 1.33 16.83
N ALA A 34 -3.96 1.06 18.13
CA ALA A 34 -3.40 1.93 19.17
C ALA A 34 -1.87 2.02 19.06
N GLY A 35 -1.31 3.21 19.31
CA GLY A 35 0.13 3.48 19.21
C GLY A 35 0.66 3.67 17.79
N MET A 36 -0.23 3.74 16.79
CA MET A 36 0.14 4.00 15.40
C MET A 36 -0.22 5.43 15.00
N GLU A 37 0.54 5.98 14.06
CA GLU A 37 0.28 7.24 13.36
C GLU A 37 0.24 7.04 11.85
N PHE A 38 -0.34 7.99 11.12
CA PHE A 38 -0.28 7.98 9.66
C PHE A 38 1.14 8.28 9.17
N ALA A 39 1.72 7.34 8.41
CA ALA A 39 2.96 7.56 7.68
C ALA A 39 2.73 8.44 6.43
N HIS A 40 1.49 8.49 5.94
CA HIS A 40 1.02 9.38 4.89
C HIS A 40 -0.47 9.65 5.10
N PRO A 41 -0.99 10.87 4.84
CA PRO A 41 -2.42 11.14 4.94
C PRO A 41 -3.26 10.11 4.16
N PRO A 42 -4.34 9.57 4.74
CA PRO A 42 -5.18 8.61 4.06
C PRO A 42 -5.83 9.27 2.83
N LEU A 43 -5.96 8.50 1.75
CA LEU A 43 -6.50 9.01 0.48
C LEU A 43 -7.32 7.97 -0.26
N GLN A 44 -8.19 8.46 -1.14
CA GLN A 44 -8.93 7.61 -2.06
C GLN A 44 -8.17 7.45 -3.37
N VAL A 45 -8.06 6.21 -3.84
CA VAL A 45 -7.32 5.85 -5.04
C VAL A 45 -8.14 4.88 -5.90
N LYS A 46 -8.10 5.09 -7.22
CA LYS A 46 -8.62 4.11 -8.18
C LYS A 46 -7.57 3.01 -8.39
N ILE A 47 -7.94 1.77 -8.10
CA ILE A 47 -7.11 0.58 -8.32
C ILE A 47 -7.98 -0.45 -9.04
N GLY A 48 -7.64 -0.74 -10.29
CA GLY A 48 -8.42 -1.62 -11.15
C GLY A 48 -9.81 -1.05 -11.48
N PRO A 49 -10.85 -1.91 -11.58
CA PRO A 49 -12.20 -1.46 -11.91
C PRO A 49 -12.90 -0.74 -10.74
N VAL A 50 -12.39 -0.91 -9.52
CA VAL A 50 -13.00 -0.34 -8.31
C VAL A 50 -12.46 1.08 -8.10
N SER A 51 -13.35 2.05 -8.17
CA SER A 51 -13.10 3.42 -7.72
C SER A 51 -13.26 3.52 -6.20
N ASN A 52 -12.64 4.53 -5.59
CA ASN A 52 -12.81 4.88 -4.17
C ASN A 52 -12.22 3.88 -3.15
N ASN A 53 -11.20 3.10 -3.53
CA ASN A 53 -10.42 2.37 -2.54
C ASN A 53 -9.73 3.37 -1.61
N ILE A 54 -9.70 3.10 -0.31
CA ILE A 54 -9.01 3.95 0.66
C ILE A 54 -7.66 3.31 0.95
N VAL A 55 -6.58 4.06 0.80
CA VAL A 55 -5.23 3.62 1.17
C VAL A 55 -4.87 4.26 2.49
N VAL A 56 -4.47 3.43 3.45
CA VAL A 56 -4.02 3.85 4.79
C VAL A 56 -2.60 3.34 4.98
N LEU A 57 -1.63 4.24 5.11
CA LEU A 57 -0.23 3.91 5.39
C LEU A 57 0.11 4.45 6.78
N PHE A 58 0.66 3.60 7.64
CA PHE A 58 0.86 3.90 9.06
C PHE A 58 2.11 3.23 9.62
N ARG A 59 2.57 3.71 10.77
CA ARG A 59 3.75 3.22 11.51
C ARG A 59 3.59 3.51 13.00
N LEU A 60 4.50 3.02 13.85
CA LEU A 60 4.49 3.37 15.27
C LEU A 60 4.80 4.86 15.47
N THR A 61 4.03 5.53 16.34
CA THR A 61 4.11 6.98 16.59
C THR A 61 5.52 7.45 17.00
N ASP A 62 6.24 6.63 17.76
CA ASP A 62 7.53 7.01 18.33
C ASP A 62 8.73 6.47 17.53
N ASN A 63 8.51 5.87 16.34
CA ASN A 63 9.59 5.32 15.52
C ASN A 63 9.56 5.85 14.07
N THR A 64 10.33 6.92 13.82
CA THR A 64 10.50 7.50 12.47
C THR A 64 11.48 6.73 11.58
N ASN A 65 12.15 5.72 12.13
CA ASN A 65 13.07 4.82 11.43
C ASN A 65 12.43 3.47 11.09
N GLU A 66 11.13 3.36 11.31
CA GLU A 66 10.36 2.16 10.99
C GLU A 66 9.80 2.20 9.57
N ASN A 67 9.74 1.02 8.96
CA ASN A 67 8.99 0.79 7.74
C ASN A 67 7.51 1.09 7.96
N PHE A 68 6.83 1.58 6.92
CA PHE A 68 5.38 1.70 6.98
C PHE A 68 4.70 0.32 6.81
N THR A 69 3.53 0.19 7.43
CA THR A 69 2.53 -0.83 7.10
C THR A 69 1.41 -0.17 6.28
N GLY A 70 0.78 -0.93 5.39
CA GLY A 70 -0.29 -0.41 4.55
C GLY A 70 -1.53 -1.29 4.55
N TRP A 71 -2.70 -0.64 4.54
CA TRP A 71 -3.98 -1.26 4.25
C TRP A 71 -4.61 -0.62 3.01
N VAL A 72 -5.36 -1.42 2.27
CA VAL A 72 -6.27 -0.96 1.23
C VAL A 72 -7.68 -1.40 1.62
N LEU A 73 -8.56 -0.43 1.82
CA LEU A 73 -9.97 -0.67 2.09
C LEU A 73 -10.71 -0.61 0.75
N VAL A 74 -11.17 -1.77 0.29
CA VAL A 74 -11.91 -1.89 -0.97
C VAL A 74 -13.40 -1.77 -0.66
N PRO A 75 -14.15 -0.86 -1.29
CA PRO A 75 -15.57 -0.71 -1.01
C PRO A 75 -16.34 -1.99 -1.38
N ASP A 76 -17.29 -2.36 -0.53
CA ASP A 76 -18.23 -3.43 -0.80
C ASP A 76 -19.23 -2.98 -1.88
N THR A 77 -19.47 -3.82 -2.88
CA THR A 77 -20.45 -3.54 -3.94
C THR A 77 -21.89 -3.50 -3.43
N SER A 78 -22.17 -4.11 -2.28
CA SER A 78 -23.51 -4.20 -1.71
C SER A 78 -23.84 -3.06 -0.74
N ASN A 79 -22.84 -2.37 -0.20
CA ASN A 79 -23.02 -1.29 0.77
C ASN A 79 -21.93 -0.22 0.61
N ALA A 80 -22.34 0.98 0.17
CA ALA A 80 -21.45 2.10 -0.12
C ALA A 80 -20.61 2.60 1.07
N HIS A 81 -21.00 2.23 2.29
CA HIS A 81 -20.32 2.61 3.54
C HIS A 81 -19.45 1.49 4.11
N SER A 82 -19.56 0.28 3.55
CA SER A 82 -18.81 -0.89 3.98
C SER A 82 -17.56 -1.07 3.14
N TYR A 83 -16.47 -1.46 3.80
CA TYR A 83 -15.19 -1.72 3.16
C TYR A 83 -14.61 -3.03 3.66
N THR A 84 -14.03 -3.79 2.76
CA THR A 84 -13.18 -4.92 3.11
C THR A 84 -11.74 -4.47 3.27
N LYS A 85 -11.14 -4.77 4.41
CA LYS A 85 -9.72 -4.47 4.68
C LYS A 85 -8.80 -5.51 4.03
N TYR A 86 -7.85 -5.04 3.23
CA TYR A 86 -6.74 -5.83 2.71
C TYR A 86 -5.41 -5.28 3.22
N VAL A 87 -4.56 -6.15 3.74
CA VAL A 87 -3.22 -5.78 4.21
C VAL A 87 -2.25 -5.84 3.04
N LEU A 88 -1.45 -4.79 2.85
CA LEU A 88 -0.37 -4.78 1.86
C LEU A 88 0.79 -5.67 2.34
N PRO A 89 1.48 -6.36 1.42
CA PRO A 89 2.75 -6.99 1.72
C PRO A 89 3.73 -6.01 2.41
N PRO A 90 4.51 -6.48 3.40
CA PRO A 90 5.46 -5.63 4.11
C PRO A 90 6.57 -5.12 3.20
N MET A 91 7.21 -4.03 3.62
CA MET A 91 8.46 -3.56 3.00
C MET A 91 9.59 -4.58 3.20
N PHE A 92 10.51 -4.65 2.24
CA PHE A 92 11.70 -5.49 2.27
C PHE A 92 12.89 -4.87 3.01
N GLU A 93 12.90 -3.55 3.17
CA GLU A 93 13.96 -2.85 3.89
C GLU A 93 14.09 -3.41 5.30
N ALA A 94 15.33 -3.60 5.76
CA ALA A 94 15.56 -4.00 7.14
C ALA A 94 15.07 -2.86 8.07
N PRO A 95 14.27 -3.17 9.11
CA PRO A 95 13.86 -2.18 10.11
C PRO A 95 15.06 -1.43 10.68
N ASP A 96 14.85 -0.16 11.06
CA ASP A 96 15.85 0.72 11.68
C ASP A 96 17.10 1.02 10.82
N SER A 97 17.15 0.55 9.57
CA SER A 97 18.26 0.82 8.65
C SER A 97 18.08 2.13 7.88
N PHE A 98 16.83 2.51 7.63
CA PHE A 98 16.46 3.67 6.85
C PHE A 98 15.32 4.44 7.51
N SER A 99 15.36 5.77 7.44
CA SER A 99 14.17 6.59 7.60
C SER A 99 13.44 6.68 6.27
N ILE A 100 12.13 6.47 6.27
CA ILE A 100 11.28 6.41 5.08
C ILE A 100 10.30 7.59 5.10
N GLU A 101 10.33 8.40 4.04
CA GLU A 101 9.37 9.48 3.81
C GLU A 101 8.53 9.16 2.57
N ILE A 102 7.22 8.96 2.75
CA ILE A 102 6.33 8.70 1.62
C ILE A 102 6.05 10.01 0.89
N LYS A 103 6.46 10.09 -0.38
CA LYS A 103 6.32 11.30 -1.22
C LYS A 103 5.02 11.30 -2.03
N ALA A 104 4.54 10.13 -2.44
CA ALA A 104 3.27 10.01 -3.16
C ALA A 104 2.70 8.59 -3.11
N VAL A 105 1.37 8.50 -3.15
CA VAL A 105 0.60 7.25 -3.26
C VAL A 105 -0.40 7.39 -4.40
N PHE A 106 -0.40 6.45 -5.35
CA PHE A 106 -1.29 6.56 -6.51
C PHE A 106 -1.54 5.24 -7.23
N GLY A 107 -2.68 5.16 -7.90
CA GLY A 107 -2.98 4.11 -8.87
C GLY A 107 -2.18 4.31 -10.16
N ALA A 108 -1.69 3.22 -10.73
CA ALA A 108 -0.91 3.21 -11.95
C ALA A 108 -1.30 2.02 -12.85
N GLN A 109 -0.81 2.11 -14.08
CA GLN A 109 -0.97 1.08 -15.09
C GLN A 109 0.41 0.63 -15.53
N LEU A 110 0.69 -0.66 -15.35
CA LEU A 110 1.83 -1.31 -15.99
C LEU A 110 1.50 -1.63 -17.46
N ALA A 111 2.34 -1.15 -18.39
CA ALA A 111 2.12 -1.31 -19.83
C ALA A 111 0.68 -0.94 -20.25
N ASN A 112 -0.02 -1.87 -20.92
CA ASN A 112 -1.40 -1.71 -21.39
C ASN A 112 -2.43 -2.44 -20.50
N GLN A 113 -2.12 -2.73 -19.23
CA GLN A 113 -3.02 -3.46 -18.32
C GLN A 113 -4.15 -2.59 -17.73
N ALA A 114 -5.14 -3.18 -17.06
CA ALA A 114 -6.33 -2.47 -16.57
C ALA A 114 -6.12 -1.54 -15.34
N GLY A 115 -4.91 -0.97 -15.15
CA GLY A 115 -4.63 -0.02 -14.07
C GLY A 115 -4.81 -0.59 -12.66
N ARG A 116 -4.32 -1.82 -12.42
CA ARG A 116 -4.51 -2.57 -11.15
C ARG A 116 -3.39 -2.37 -10.14
N ASP A 117 -2.43 -1.50 -10.44
CA ASP A 117 -1.24 -1.33 -9.62
C ASP A 117 -1.41 -0.12 -8.69
N LEU A 118 -1.12 -0.31 -7.40
CA LEU A 118 -0.95 0.73 -6.41
C LEU A 118 0.55 1.00 -6.24
N VAL A 119 0.95 2.25 -6.35
CA VAL A 119 2.34 2.66 -6.20
C VAL A 119 2.49 3.51 -4.95
N VAL A 120 3.50 3.19 -4.15
CA VAL A 120 3.98 4.01 -3.03
C VAL A 120 5.39 4.47 -3.39
N LEU A 121 5.52 5.75 -3.72
CA LEU A 121 6.80 6.42 -3.97
C LEU A 121 7.30 7.00 -2.65
N TYR A 122 8.54 6.68 -2.30
CA TYR A 122 9.17 7.14 -1.06
C TYR A 122 10.61 7.58 -1.31
N GLU A 123 11.05 8.47 -0.44
CA GLU A 123 12.45 8.80 -0.22
C GLU A 123 12.94 7.99 0.98
N TYR A 124 14.16 7.47 0.89
CA TYR A 124 14.81 6.78 2.01
C TYR A 124 16.12 7.48 2.35
N HIS A 125 16.41 7.57 3.63
CA HIS A 125 17.66 8.10 4.17
C HIS A 125 18.31 7.04 5.04
N ARG A 126 19.58 6.71 4.78
CA ARG A 126 20.29 5.74 5.63
C ARG A 126 20.57 6.33 7.01
N ASN A 127 20.19 5.60 8.05
CA ASN A 127 20.39 6.05 9.42
C ASN A 127 21.88 6.22 9.74
N GLY A 128 22.23 7.37 10.33
CA GLY A 128 23.62 7.76 10.61
C GLY A 128 24.43 8.21 9.39
N ARG A 129 23.85 8.25 8.17
CA ARG A 129 24.50 8.73 6.94
C ARG A 129 23.54 9.54 6.08
N PRO A 130 23.24 10.79 6.45
CA PRO A 130 22.22 11.61 5.77
C PRO A 130 22.49 11.85 4.28
N GLN A 131 23.77 11.87 3.86
CA GLN A 131 24.15 12.00 2.45
C GLN A 131 23.80 10.78 1.58
N ASP A 132 23.51 9.62 2.20
CA ASP A 132 23.12 8.40 1.52
C ASP A 132 21.58 8.34 1.42
N SER A 133 20.99 9.24 0.62
CA SER A 133 19.56 9.24 0.33
C SER A 133 19.23 8.79 -1.09
N GLY A 134 18.02 8.26 -1.27
CA GLY A 134 17.55 7.79 -2.56
C GLY A 134 16.03 7.81 -2.67
N HIS A 135 15.54 7.61 -3.89
CA HIS A 135 14.11 7.48 -4.15
C HIS A 135 13.82 6.08 -4.68
N ALA A 136 12.76 5.47 -4.19
CA ALA A 136 12.34 4.14 -4.58
C ALA A 136 10.81 4.06 -4.61
N SER A 137 10.29 2.96 -5.17
CA SER A 137 8.86 2.75 -5.30
C SER A 137 8.49 1.30 -5.07
N TYR A 138 7.54 1.08 -4.15
CA TYR A 138 6.82 -0.19 -4.06
C TYR A 138 5.65 -0.17 -5.04
N VAL A 139 5.49 -1.26 -5.79
CA VAL A 139 4.39 -1.43 -6.75
C VAL A 139 3.60 -2.67 -6.35
N TYR A 140 2.49 -2.45 -5.68
CA TYR A 140 1.54 -3.50 -5.31
C TYR A 140 0.53 -3.69 -6.44
N TYR A 141 0.09 -4.91 -6.69
CA TYR A 141 -0.90 -5.21 -7.70
C TYR A 141 -2.07 -5.97 -7.10
N TRP A 142 -3.28 -5.60 -7.52
CA TRP A 142 -4.51 -6.25 -7.10
C TRP A 142 -4.76 -7.51 -7.94
N THR A 143 -4.82 -8.68 -7.30
CA THR A 143 -5.09 -9.97 -7.95
C THR A 143 -6.57 -10.22 -8.23
N GLY A 144 -7.46 -9.45 -7.58
CA GLY A 144 -8.88 -9.77 -7.46
C GLY A 144 -9.25 -10.37 -6.11
N LYS A 145 -8.26 -10.82 -5.34
CA LYS A 145 -8.45 -11.43 -4.01
C LYS A 145 -7.54 -10.81 -2.94
N ASP A 146 -6.36 -10.36 -3.32
CA ASP A 146 -5.36 -9.77 -2.42
C ASP A 146 -4.45 -8.79 -3.16
N PHE A 147 -3.61 -8.10 -2.38
CA PHE A 147 -2.51 -7.30 -2.91
C PHE A 147 -1.22 -8.11 -2.83
N GLN A 148 -0.49 -8.12 -3.93
CA GLN A 148 0.82 -8.73 -4.00
C GLN A 148 1.84 -7.72 -4.49
N LEU A 149 3.11 -7.91 -4.13
CA LEU A 149 4.15 -7.04 -4.63
C LEU A 149 4.61 -7.48 -6.01
N ARG A 150 4.78 -6.53 -6.93
CA ARG A 150 5.47 -6.75 -8.20
C ARG A 150 6.97 -6.84 -7.93
N ASP A 151 7.47 -8.07 -7.88
CA ASP A 151 8.88 -8.33 -7.67
C ASP A 151 9.75 -7.62 -8.75
N LYS A 152 10.94 -7.17 -8.34
CA LYS A 152 11.97 -6.52 -9.18
C LYS A 152 11.57 -5.22 -9.89
N LEU A 153 10.33 -4.72 -9.74
CA LEU A 153 9.97 -3.41 -10.31
C LEU A 153 10.69 -2.26 -9.61
N TRP A 154 10.98 -2.41 -8.31
CA TRP A 154 11.69 -1.40 -7.53
C TRP A 154 13.05 -1.03 -8.16
N GLU A 155 13.79 -2.00 -8.72
CA GLU A 155 15.06 -1.76 -9.42
C GLU A 155 14.89 -0.89 -10.67
N LYS A 156 13.78 -1.08 -11.41
CA LYS A 156 13.50 -0.34 -12.65
C LYS A 156 12.99 1.08 -12.39
N LEU A 157 12.54 1.35 -11.17
CA LEU A 157 11.99 2.63 -10.73
C LEU A 157 12.93 3.40 -9.80
N ALA A 158 14.08 2.82 -9.45
CA ALA A 158 15.08 3.43 -8.59
C ALA A 158 15.50 4.82 -9.12
N GLY A 159 15.55 5.80 -8.22
CA GLY A 159 15.95 7.17 -8.51
C GLY A 159 14.87 8.06 -9.13
N LEU A 160 13.68 7.52 -9.48
CA LEU A 160 12.57 8.33 -9.99
C LEU A 160 11.92 9.10 -8.84
N ARG A 161 11.88 10.44 -8.96
CA ARG A 161 11.49 11.33 -7.85
C ARG A 161 10.05 11.78 -7.86
N THR A 162 9.31 11.54 -8.95
CA THR A 162 7.95 12.07 -9.11
C THR A 162 6.99 11.00 -9.56
N ALA A 163 5.72 11.12 -9.13
CA ALA A 163 4.65 10.22 -9.57
C ALA A 163 4.50 10.19 -11.10
N SER A 164 4.70 11.34 -11.77
CA SER A 164 4.65 11.44 -13.23
C SER A 164 5.75 10.60 -13.89
N ALA A 165 6.99 10.71 -13.42
CA ALA A 165 8.12 9.95 -13.95
C ALA A 165 7.92 8.44 -13.73
N VAL A 166 7.43 8.05 -12.55
CA VAL A 166 7.13 6.64 -12.24
C VAL A 166 6.02 6.10 -13.15
N ARG A 167 4.91 6.84 -13.33
CA ARG A 167 3.83 6.46 -14.26
C ARG A 167 4.32 6.32 -15.69
N GLN A 168 5.14 7.26 -16.15
CA GLN A 168 5.71 7.21 -17.50
C GLN A 168 6.59 5.98 -17.65
N LYS A 169 7.46 5.69 -16.68
CA LYS A 169 8.32 4.51 -16.71
C LYS A 169 7.51 3.21 -16.74
N LEU A 170 6.52 3.07 -15.86
CA LEU A 170 5.66 1.88 -15.78
C LEU A 170 4.94 1.55 -17.10
N ARG A 171 4.54 2.57 -17.88
CA ARG A 171 3.94 2.37 -19.21
C ARG A 171 4.91 1.81 -20.26
N THR A 172 6.21 2.02 -20.07
CA THR A 172 7.26 1.54 -21.01
C THR A 172 7.79 0.15 -20.67
N LEU A 173 7.52 -0.36 -19.47
CA LEU A 173 8.02 -1.65 -19.05
C LEU A 173 7.21 -2.79 -19.71
N PRO A 174 7.86 -3.93 -20.02
CA PRO A 174 7.14 -5.10 -20.51
C PRO A 174 6.19 -5.62 -19.43
N GLN A 175 5.14 -6.33 -19.86
CA GLN A 175 4.27 -7.01 -18.91
C GLN A 175 5.07 -8.07 -18.16
N LEU A 176 5.06 -7.96 -16.83
CA LEU A 176 5.59 -8.99 -15.94
C LEU A 176 4.50 -10.05 -15.78
N LYS A 177 4.86 -11.31 -16.07
CA LYS A 177 3.98 -12.48 -15.87
C LYS A 177 3.86 -12.80 -14.39
#